data_AF-A0A7Y6DZG1-F1
#
_entry.id   AF-A0A7Y6DZG1-F1
#
_cell.length_a   1.000
_cell.length_b   1.000
_cell.length_c   1.000
_cell.angle_alpha   90.00
_cell.angle_beta   90.00
_cell.angle_gamma   90.00
#
_symmetry.space_group_name_H-M   'P 1'
#
loop_
_entity.id
_entity.type
_entity.pdbx_description
1 polymer ?
#
loop_
_entity_poly.entity_id
_entity_poly.type
_entity_poly.pdbx_seq_one_letter_code
_entity_poly.pdbx_strand_id
1 'polypeptide(L)'
;MERSHFSMDTAAPDWDAIDCLAARASAADPDTADLVAGDRTPGCALALIADKATGWLLVVVADPVTGESFIPQVVDPDDETRLRGSVAPAYGQGPRLHYALAHAPGIRGLRARAPGETWRVRLVSPSGWAAICLALEDFSVPLEVAVLQDDDWVELQL
;
A
#
# COMPACT_ATOMS: atom_id res chain seq x y z
N MET A 1 39.82 16.59 -11.80
CA MET A 1 38.65 15.84 -12.31
C MET A 1 38.01 15.22 -11.07
N GLU A 2 37.30 16.05 -10.31
CA GLU A 2 36.64 15.62 -9.07
C GLU A 2 35.37 14.86 -9.44
N ARG A 3 35.24 13.65 -8.90
CA ARG A 3 34.01 12.88 -8.95
C ARG A 3 33.01 13.61 -8.07
N SER A 4 31.94 14.13 -8.66
CA SER A 4 30.77 14.56 -7.91
C SER A 4 30.28 13.37 -7.09
N HIS A 5 30.53 13.45 -5.78
CA HIS A 5 29.80 12.67 -4.79
C HIS A 5 28.35 13.17 -4.85
N PHE A 6 27.51 12.48 -5.62
CA PHE A 6 26.08 12.51 -5.37
C PHE A 6 25.87 11.82 -4.02
N SER A 7 25.75 12.62 -2.96
CA SER A 7 25.14 12.16 -1.72
C SER A 7 23.72 11.74 -2.11
N MET A 8 23.43 10.44 -2.09
CA MET A 8 22.06 9.97 -1.96
C MET A 8 21.64 10.32 -0.54
N ASP A 9 21.25 11.57 -0.32
CA ASP A 9 20.38 11.89 0.78
C ASP A 9 19.07 11.19 0.45
N THR A 10 18.70 10.19 1.26
CA THR A 10 17.31 9.73 1.41
C THR A 10 16.52 10.94 1.92
N ALA A 11 16.16 11.82 0.99
CA ALA A 11 15.50 13.07 1.30
C ALA A 11 14.14 12.73 1.89
N ALA A 12 13.80 13.27 3.06
CA ALA A 12 12.45 13.13 3.58
C ALA A 12 11.45 13.72 2.56
N PRO A 13 10.22 13.18 2.46
CA PRO A 13 9.21 13.72 1.56
C PRO A 13 8.94 15.19 1.86
N ASP A 14 8.89 16.02 0.82
CA ASP A 14 8.41 17.40 0.93
C ASP A 14 6.89 17.39 1.04
N TRP A 15 6.40 17.41 2.28
CA TRP A 15 4.97 17.34 2.59
C TRP A 15 4.17 18.51 2.02
N ASP A 16 4.78 19.67 1.82
CA ASP A 16 4.09 20.84 1.28
C ASP A 16 3.93 20.74 -0.25
N ALA A 17 4.76 19.92 -0.91
CA ALA A 17 4.70 19.67 -2.35
C ALA A 17 3.81 18.48 -2.74
N ILE A 18 3.50 17.58 -1.80
CA ILE A 18 2.67 16.39 -2.05
C ILE A 18 1.21 16.78 -2.26
N ASP A 19 0.62 16.38 -3.39
CA ASP A 19 -0.80 16.63 -3.67
C ASP A 19 -1.69 15.47 -3.19
N CYS A 20 -1.99 15.49 -1.89
CA CYS A 20 -2.88 14.52 -1.26
C CYS A 20 -4.30 14.50 -1.88
N LEU A 21 -4.77 15.64 -2.41
CA LEU A 21 -6.12 15.74 -2.97
C LEU A 21 -6.17 15.09 -4.35
N ALA A 22 -5.19 15.37 -5.20
CA ALA A 22 -5.05 14.71 -6.50
C ALA A 22 -4.88 13.20 -6.33
N ALA A 23 -4.07 12.74 -5.37
CA ALA A 23 -3.89 11.32 -5.12
C ALA A 23 -5.19 10.60 -4.74
N ARG A 24 -6.04 11.22 -3.92
CA ARG A 24 -7.38 10.67 -3.59
C ARG A 24 -8.29 10.61 -4.81
N ALA A 25 -8.28 11.66 -5.65
CA ALA A 25 -9.07 11.69 -6.87
C ALA A 25 -8.63 10.59 -7.84
N SER A 26 -7.32 10.42 -8.04
CA SER A 26 -6.75 9.35 -8.86
C SER A 26 -7.09 7.96 -8.28
N ALA A 27 -6.99 7.75 -6.96
CA ALA A 27 -7.31 6.47 -6.34
C ALA A 27 -8.78 6.03 -6.50
N ALA A 28 -9.70 6.97 -6.74
CA ALA A 28 -11.09 6.63 -7.04
C ALA A 28 -11.26 5.97 -8.42
N ASP A 29 -10.35 6.28 -9.36
CA ASP A 29 -10.30 5.74 -10.73
C ASP A 29 -9.25 4.62 -10.84
N PRO A 30 -9.66 3.34 -10.94
CA PRO A 30 -8.72 2.23 -11.05
C PRO A 30 -7.92 2.20 -12.36
N ASP A 31 -8.35 2.95 -13.39
CA ASP A 31 -7.70 2.99 -14.70
C ASP A 31 -6.77 4.21 -14.86
N THR A 32 -6.56 4.97 -13.79
CA THR A 32 -5.65 6.12 -13.80
C THR A 32 -4.22 5.71 -14.15
N ALA A 33 -3.56 6.53 -14.96
CA ALA A 33 -2.15 6.34 -15.30
C ALA A 33 -1.20 6.47 -14.08
N ASP A 34 -1.71 7.03 -12.98
CA ASP A 34 -0.94 7.31 -11.78
C ASP A 34 -0.92 6.13 -10.80
N LEU A 35 -1.66 5.05 -11.11
CA LEU A 35 -1.75 3.86 -10.28
C LEU A 35 -0.51 2.98 -10.48
N VAL A 36 0.26 2.81 -9.41
CA VAL A 36 1.45 1.94 -9.39
C VAL A 36 1.05 0.49 -9.09
N ALA A 37 0.19 0.30 -8.09
CA ALA A 37 -0.38 -0.98 -7.72
C ALA A 37 -1.69 -0.76 -6.94
N GLY A 38 -2.56 -1.76 -6.93
CA GLY A 38 -3.79 -1.67 -6.15
C GLY A 38 -4.47 -3.01 -5.91
N ASP A 39 -5.39 -3.02 -4.98
CA ASP A 39 -6.32 -4.12 -4.76
C ASP A 39 -7.69 -3.57 -4.39
N ARG A 40 -8.75 -4.28 -4.77
CA ARG A 40 -10.12 -3.89 -4.44
C ARG A 40 -10.93 -5.09 -3.98
N THR A 41 -11.69 -4.88 -2.92
CA THR A 41 -12.70 -5.77 -2.36
C THR A 41 -14.01 -4.99 -2.27
N PRO A 42 -15.15 -5.65 -2.02
CA PRO A 42 -16.41 -4.94 -1.78
C PRO A 42 -16.35 -3.93 -0.63
N GLY A 43 -15.53 -4.16 0.41
CA GLY A 43 -15.46 -3.30 1.60
C GLY A 43 -14.14 -2.53 1.78
N CYS A 44 -13.19 -2.67 0.86
CA CYS A 44 -11.88 -2.02 0.98
C CYS A 44 -11.27 -1.83 -0.41
N ALA A 45 -10.76 -0.64 -0.70
CA ALA A 45 -9.94 -0.36 -1.86
C ALA A 45 -8.58 0.19 -1.42
N LEU A 46 -7.52 -0.30 -2.03
CA LEU A 46 -6.15 0.17 -1.84
C LEU A 46 -5.59 0.58 -3.19
N ALA A 47 -5.00 1.76 -3.23
CA ALA A 47 -4.26 2.26 -4.37
C ALA A 47 -2.91 2.82 -3.88
N LEU A 48 -1.84 2.45 -4.56
CA LEU A 48 -0.54 3.10 -4.44
C LEU A 48 -0.41 4.06 -5.61
N ILE A 49 -0.45 5.36 -5.33
CA ILE A 49 -0.49 6.42 -6.35
C ILE A 49 0.84 7.14 -6.42
N ALA A 50 1.40 7.29 -7.62
CA ALA A 50 2.56 8.14 -7.84
C ALA A 50 2.16 9.62 -7.82
N ASP A 51 2.73 10.39 -6.91
CA ASP A 51 2.62 11.84 -6.91
C ASP A 51 3.52 12.43 -8.00
N LYS A 52 2.92 13.15 -8.95
CA LYS A 52 3.64 13.69 -10.11
C LYS A 52 4.61 14.82 -9.76
N ALA A 53 4.35 15.54 -8.67
CA ALA A 53 5.16 16.68 -8.28
C ALA A 53 6.48 16.23 -7.64
N THR A 54 6.41 15.20 -6.80
CA THR A 54 7.52 14.79 -5.93
C THR A 54 8.11 13.43 -6.30
N GLY A 55 7.39 12.58 -7.05
CA GLY A 55 7.78 11.21 -7.37
C GLY A 55 7.53 10.21 -6.24
N TRP A 56 7.12 10.66 -5.06
CA TRP A 56 6.77 9.80 -3.93
C TRP A 56 5.49 9.02 -4.21
N LEU A 57 5.33 7.89 -3.53
CA LEU A 57 4.14 7.07 -3.66
C LEU A 57 3.24 7.24 -2.44
N LEU A 58 1.96 7.53 -2.66
CA LEU A 58 0.97 7.69 -1.62
C LEU A 58 0.15 6.41 -1.50
N VAL A 59 0.10 5.87 -0.28
CA VAL A 59 -0.80 4.78 0.05
C VAL A 59 -2.18 5.38 0.28
N VAL A 60 -3.13 5.11 -0.61
CA VAL A 60 -4.53 5.54 -0.46
C VAL A 60 -5.38 4.32 -0.14
N VAL A 61 -6.07 4.36 1.00
CA VAL A 61 -6.99 3.32 1.43
C VAL A 61 -8.38 3.92 1.52
N ALA A 62 -9.38 3.27 0.95
CA ALA A 62 -10.75 3.76 0.91
C ALA A 62 -11.75 2.67 1.28
N ASP A 63 -12.86 3.10 1.88
CA ASP A 63 -14.05 2.30 2.06
C ASP A 63 -15.00 2.57 0.88
N PRO A 64 -15.20 1.61 -0.05
CA PRO A 64 -16.08 1.78 -1.19
C PRO A 64 -17.56 1.97 -0.82
N VAL A 65 -17.97 1.58 0.39
CA VAL A 65 -19.36 1.66 0.86
C VAL A 65 -19.69 3.09 1.30
N THR A 66 -18.81 3.71 2.08
CA THR A 66 -19.00 5.07 2.60
C THR A 66 -18.40 6.16 1.69
N GLY A 67 -17.43 5.79 0.85
CA GLY A 67 -16.66 6.72 0.03
C GLY A 67 -15.54 7.43 0.78
N GLU A 68 -15.32 7.10 2.05
CA GLU A 68 -14.22 7.67 2.84
C GLU A 68 -12.87 7.17 2.36
N SER A 69 -11.85 8.04 2.43
CA SER A 69 -10.48 7.72 2.02
C SER A 69 -9.43 8.31 2.97
N PHE A 70 -8.33 7.58 3.11
CA PHE A 70 -7.23 7.84 4.03
C PHE A 70 -5.90 7.74 3.29
N ILE A 71 -4.93 8.55 3.71
CA ILE A 71 -3.54 8.46 3.26
C ILE A 71 -2.69 8.18 4.49
N PRO A 72 -2.57 6.91 4.93
CA PRO A 72 -1.86 6.60 6.16
C PRO A 72 -0.34 6.75 6.03
N GLN A 73 0.22 6.61 4.82
CA GLN A 73 1.66 6.59 4.59
C GLN A 73 2.03 7.12 3.22
N VAL A 74 3.28 7.58 3.14
CA VAL A 74 3.99 7.96 1.92
C VAL A 74 5.26 7.11 1.89
N VAL A 75 5.57 6.51 0.75
CA VAL A 75 6.69 5.57 0.58
C VAL A 75 7.61 6.04 -0.54
N ASP A 76 8.91 5.86 -0.33
CA ASP A 76 9.92 6.13 -1.35
C ASP A 76 9.84 5.04 -2.42
N PRO A 77 9.69 5.38 -3.71
CA PRO A 77 9.63 4.39 -4.78
C PRO A 77 10.91 3.55 -4.89
N ASP A 78 12.06 4.07 -4.46
CA ASP A 78 13.36 3.42 -4.62
C ASP A 78 13.73 2.50 -3.44
N ASP A 79 12.96 2.55 -2.34
CA ASP A 79 13.20 1.72 -1.16
C ASP A 79 12.58 0.32 -1.27
N GLU A 80 13.28 -0.65 -0.68
CA GLU A 80 12.68 -1.93 -0.37
C GLU A 80 11.60 -1.75 0.71
N THR A 81 10.37 -2.07 0.37
CA THR A 81 9.21 -1.87 1.23
C THR A 81 8.56 -3.22 1.56
N ARG A 82 8.31 -3.45 2.85
CA ARG A 82 7.47 -4.54 3.35
C ARG A 82 6.58 -3.98 4.44
N LEU A 83 5.41 -3.50 4.03
CA LEU A 83 4.54 -2.72 4.88
C LEU A 83 3.22 -3.44 5.14
N ARG A 84 2.72 -3.33 6.36
CA ARG A 84 1.31 -3.57 6.68
C ARG A 84 0.79 -2.47 7.59
N GLY A 85 -0.49 -2.15 7.43
CA GLY A 85 -1.11 -1.11 8.23
C GLY A 85 -2.63 -1.24 8.24
N SER A 86 -3.27 -0.36 8.99
CA SER A 86 -4.72 -0.33 9.05
C SER A 86 -5.24 1.07 9.39
N VAL A 87 -6.37 1.42 8.81
CA VAL A 87 -7.09 2.67 9.09
C VAL A 87 -8.52 2.34 9.49
N ALA A 88 -9.15 3.25 10.23
CA ALA A 88 -10.55 3.13 10.59
C ALA A 88 -11.20 4.53 10.51
N PRO A 89 -12.43 4.62 10.00
CA PRO A 89 -13.17 5.88 9.90
C PRO A 89 -13.48 6.46 11.28
N ALA A 90 -13.92 5.62 12.22
CA ALA A 90 -14.05 5.95 13.64
C ALA A 90 -13.76 4.72 14.50
N TYR A 91 -13.11 4.93 15.65
CA TYR A 91 -12.75 3.84 16.56
C TYR A 91 -13.99 3.08 17.04
N GLY A 92 -14.08 1.78 16.73
CA GLY A 92 -15.19 0.92 17.11
C GLY A 92 -16.49 1.15 16.31
N GLN A 93 -16.42 1.81 15.15
CA GLN A 93 -17.56 1.96 14.22
C GLN A 93 -17.15 1.57 12.79
N GLY A 94 -17.89 0.62 12.21
CA GLY A 94 -17.64 0.11 10.87
C GLY A 94 -16.40 -0.81 10.78
N PRO A 95 -16.10 -1.31 9.57
CA PRO A 95 -14.95 -2.17 9.38
C PRO A 95 -13.63 -1.38 9.50
N ARG A 96 -12.63 -2.04 10.06
CA ARG A 96 -11.24 -1.61 9.96
C ARG A 96 -10.69 -2.02 8.59
N LEU A 97 -10.08 -1.07 7.89
CA LEU A 97 -9.48 -1.29 6.58
C LEU A 97 -8.01 -1.65 6.78
N HIS A 98 -7.65 -2.89 6.46
CA HIS A 98 -6.29 -3.40 6.52
C HIS A 98 -5.66 -3.38 5.13
N TYR A 99 -4.37 -3.07 5.08
CA TYR A 99 -3.61 -3.08 3.84
C TYR A 99 -2.21 -3.63 4.07
N ALA A 100 -1.62 -4.14 3.00
CA ALA A 100 -0.20 -4.44 2.94
C ALA A 100 0.35 -4.14 1.55
N LEU A 101 1.62 -3.74 1.53
CA LEU A 101 2.39 -3.41 0.34
C LEU A 101 3.74 -4.10 0.42
N ALA A 102 4.25 -4.55 -0.72
CA ALA A 102 5.58 -5.09 -0.81
C ALA A 102 6.26 -4.69 -2.13
N HIS A 103 7.52 -4.29 -2.02
CA HIS A 103 8.43 -4.01 -3.11
C HIS A 103 9.84 -4.42 -2.67
N ALA A 104 10.40 -5.43 -3.32
CA ALA A 104 11.79 -5.80 -3.16
C ALA A 104 12.18 -6.72 -4.32
N PRO A 105 13.48 -6.82 -4.65
CA PRO A 105 13.97 -7.83 -5.58
C PRO A 105 13.49 -9.23 -5.20
N GLY A 106 13.03 -10.00 -6.20
CA GLY A 106 12.60 -11.40 -6.01
C GLY A 106 11.20 -11.60 -5.43
N ILE A 107 10.49 -10.54 -4.99
CA ILE A 107 9.08 -10.66 -4.61
C ILE A 107 8.23 -10.89 -5.86
N ARG A 108 7.40 -11.93 -5.81
CA ARG A 108 6.46 -12.27 -6.91
C ARG A 108 5.01 -12.12 -6.52
N GLY A 109 4.72 -11.94 -5.24
CA GLY A 109 3.36 -11.75 -4.76
C GLY A 109 3.27 -11.50 -3.26
N LEU A 110 2.05 -11.25 -2.85
CA LEU A 110 1.63 -10.93 -1.49
C LEU A 110 0.37 -11.72 -1.19
N ARG A 111 0.25 -12.23 0.03
CA ARG A 111 -0.99 -12.86 0.50
C ARG A 111 -1.38 -12.31 1.86
N ALA A 112 -2.68 -12.26 2.09
CA ALA A 112 -3.22 -11.82 3.36
C ALA A 112 -4.51 -12.57 3.73
N ARG A 113 -4.78 -12.67 5.03
CA ARG A 113 -6.05 -13.18 5.58
C ARG A 113 -6.29 -12.66 7.00
N ALA A 114 -7.54 -12.75 7.45
CA ALA A 114 -7.80 -12.83 8.88
C ALA A 114 -7.37 -14.22 9.41
N PRO A 115 -6.98 -14.36 10.68
CA PRO A 115 -6.68 -15.64 11.30
C PRO A 115 -7.83 -16.64 11.12
N GLY A 116 -7.48 -17.86 10.72
CA GLY A 116 -8.46 -18.93 10.45
C GLY A 116 -9.17 -18.85 9.10
N GLU A 117 -9.04 -17.75 8.36
CA GLU A 117 -9.67 -17.57 7.06
C GLU A 117 -8.80 -18.10 5.89
N THR A 118 -9.37 -18.07 4.69
CA THR A 118 -8.66 -18.42 3.45
C THR A 118 -7.69 -17.30 3.04
N TRP A 119 -6.49 -17.70 2.59
CA TRP A 119 -5.52 -16.77 2.02
C TRP A 119 -6.03 -16.14 0.72
N ARG A 120 -6.07 -14.81 0.69
CA ARG A 120 -6.19 -14.04 -0.56
C ARG A 120 -4.79 -13.77 -1.09
N VAL A 121 -4.58 -14.00 -2.38
CA VAL A 121 -3.27 -13.87 -3.04
C VAL A 121 -3.31 -12.80 -4.12
N ARG A 122 -2.26 -11.99 -4.20
CA ARG A 122 -2.02 -10.99 -5.24
C ARG A 122 -0.62 -11.16 -5.78
N LEU A 123 -0.48 -11.17 -7.10
CA LEU A 123 0.81 -11.19 -7.75
C LEU A 123 1.36 -9.77 -7.83
N VAL A 124 2.67 -9.66 -8.00
CA VAL A 124 3.32 -8.38 -8.26
C VAL A 124 2.76 -7.74 -9.53
N SER A 125 2.52 -6.44 -9.48
CA SER A 125 2.12 -5.66 -10.65
C SER A 125 3.32 -5.44 -11.59
N PRO A 126 3.10 -4.97 -12.84
CA PRO A 126 4.20 -4.67 -13.76
C PRO A 126 5.21 -3.64 -13.24
N SER A 127 4.83 -2.81 -12.27
CA SER A 127 5.70 -1.82 -11.63
C SER A 127 6.64 -2.42 -10.58
N GLY A 128 6.53 -3.72 -10.28
CA GLY A 128 7.31 -4.38 -9.22
C GLY A 128 6.68 -4.31 -7.82
N TRP A 129 5.53 -3.64 -7.69
CA TRP A 129 4.81 -3.52 -6.42
C TRP A 129 3.69 -4.57 -6.29
N ALA A 130 3.58 -5.17 -5.11
CA ALA A 130 2.43 -5.99 -4.74
C ALA A 130 1.59 -5.27 -3.67
N ALA A 131 0.27 -5.28 -3.84
CA ALA A 131 -0.68 -4.60 -2.97
C ALA A 131 -1.85 -5.52 -2.63
N ILE A 132 -2.32 -5.50 -1.39
CA ILE A 132 -3.50 -6.25 -0.95
C ILE A 132 -4.23 -5.51 0.14
N CYS A 133 -5.56 -5.61 0.15
CA CYS A 133 -6.38 -5.03 1.19
C CYS A 133 -7.54 -5.93 1.62
N LEU A 134 -7.99 -5.76 2.86
CA LEU A 134 -9.15 -6.43 3.44
C LEU A 134 -9.89 -5.46 4.37
N ALA A 135 -11.21 -5.60 4.46
CA ALA A 135 -12.02 -4.97 5.49
C ALA A 135 -12.39 -6.03 6.54
N LEU A 136 -12.14 -5.74 7.82
CA LEU A 136 -12.44 -6.62 8.94
C LEU A 136 -13.26 -5.87 9.99
N GLU A 137 -14.36 -6.45 10.46
CA GLU A 137 -15.21 -5.86 11.50
C GLU A 137 -14.53 -5.86 12.89
N ASP A 138 -13.68 -6.85 13.17
CA ASP A 138 -12.99 -7.00 14.45
C ASP A 138 -11.66 -6.23 14.47
N PHE A 139 -11.63 -5.14 15.24
CA PHE A 139 -10.48 -4.26 15.40
C PHE A 139 -9.28 -4.91 16.12
N SER A 140 -9.51 -6.01 16.85
CA SER A 140 -8.49 -6.70 17.63
C SER A 140 -7.69 -7.72 16.81
N VAL A 141 -8.18 -8.06 15.62
CA VAL A 141 -7.61 -9.11 14.79
C VAL A 141 -6.49 -8.53 13.91
N PRO A 142 -5.23 -8.98 14.07
CA PRO A 142 -4.16 -8.56 13.17
C PRO A 142 -4.28 -9.30 11.83
N LEU A 143 -4.03 -8.57 10.75
CA LEU A 143 -3.95 -9.14 9.41
C LEU A 143 -2.71 -10.05 9.32
N GLU A 144 -2.88 -11.34 9.03
CA GLU A 144 -1.77 -12.22 8.67
C GLU A 144 -1.32 -11.90 7.24
N VAL A 145 -0.03 -11.65 7.04
CA VAL A 145 0.53 -11.24 5.75
C VAL A 145 1.82 -12.00 5.46
N ALA A 146 1.98 -12.47 4.22
CA ALA A 146 3.22 -13.07 3.75
C ALA A 146 3.54 -12.64 2.32
N VAL A 147 4.83 -12.55 2.00
CA VAL A 147 5.31 -12.29 0.64
C VAL A 147 5.79 -13.60 0.01
N LEU A 148 5.56 -13.75 -1.30
CA LEU A 148 6.12 -14.86 -2.07
C LEU A 148 7.49 -14.43 -2.57
N GLN A 149 8.53 -15.03 -2.01
CA GLN A 149 9.93 -14.75 -2.31
C GLN A 149 10.65 -16.10 -2.49
N ASP A 150 11.41 -16.24 -3.58
CA ASP A 150 12.24 -17.44 -3.83
C ASP A 150 11.46 -18.77 -3.71
N ASP A 151 10.23 -18.80 -4.25
CA ASP A 151 9.28 -19.94 -4.18
C ASP A 151 8.67 -20.25 -2.81
N ASP A 152 9.04 -19.49 -1.77
CA ASP A 152 8.49 -19.65 -0.43
C ASP A 152 7.63 -18.46 0.02
N TRP A 153 6.66 -18.75 0.88
CA TRP A 153 5.87 -17.73 1.54
C TRP A 153 6.54 -17.34 2.86
N VAL A 154 7.05 -16.11 2.92
CA VAL A 154 7.71 -15.55 4.10
C VAL A 154 6.75 -14.58 4.79
N GLU A 155 6.38 -14.89 6.03
CA GLU A 155 5.51 -14.02 6.82
C GLU A 155 6.19 -12.68 7.14
N LEU A 156 5.43 -11.60 7.05
CA LEU A 156 5.87 -10.29 7.51
C LEU A 156 5.72 -10.26 9.04
N GLN A 157 6.83 -10.45 9.75
CA GLN A 157 6.87 -10.34 11.21
C GLN A 157 6.92 -8.86 11.65
N LEU A 158 6.33 -8.57 12.82
CA LEU A 158 6.41 -7.27 13.51
C LEU A 158 7.63 -7.24 14.43
#